data_AF-A0A2J0MLU4-F1
#
_entry.id   AF-A0A2J0MLU4-F1
#
_cell.length_a   1.000
_cell.length_b   1.000
_cell.length_c   1.000
_cell.angle_alpha   90.00
_cell.angle_beta   90.00
_cell.angle_gamma   90.00
#
_symmetry.space_group_name_H-M   'P 1'
#
loop_
_entity.id
_entity.type
_entity.pdbx_description
1 polymer ?
#
loop_
_entity_poly.entity_id
_entity_poly.type
_entity_poly.pdbx_seq_one_letter_code
_entity_poly.pdbx_strand_id
1 'polypeptide(L)' 'MPRKVKKEDNLAEVIFKYPKVAEVLLDYGLHCVGCAANSFDTIEMGAKLHGMSGTEIDEIV' A
#
# COMPACT_ATOMS: atom_id res chain seq x y z
N MET A 1 9.72 12.08 13.96
CA MET A 1 9.57 10.63 14.24
C MET A 1 8.88 10.01 13.03
N PRO A 2 9.40 8.94 12.42
CA PRO A 2 8.66 8.26 11.36
C PRO A 2 7.41 7.65 11.97
N ARG A 3 6.25 8.00 11.42
CA ARG A 3 4.95 7.44 11.80
C ARG A 3 4.84 6.04 11.20
N LYS A 4 4.29 5.08 11.93
CA LYS A 4 3.90 3.77 11.36
C LYS A 4 2.89 3.98 10.23
N VAL A 5 3.13 3.33 9.10
CA VAL A 5 2.14 3.22 8.02
C VAL A 5 0.97 2.40 8.55
N LYS A 6 -0.24 2.73 8.13
CA LYS A 6 -1.45 1.97 8.48
C LYS A 6 -2.19 1.55 7.23
N LYS A 7 -2.97 0.48 7.30
CA LYS A 7 -3.72 -0.04 6.16
C LYS A 7 -4.78 0.94 5.62
N GLU A 8 -5.24 1.88 6.45
CA GLU A 8 -6.16 2.94 6.05
C GLU A 8 -5.46 4.13 5.36
N ASP A 9 -4.13 4.15 5.34
CA ASP A 9 -3.38 5.23 4.72
C ASP A 9 -3.52 5.18 3.19
N ASN A 10 -3.58 6.36 2.59
CA ASN A 10 -3.64 6.53 1.15
C ASN A 10 -2.35 6.05 0.49
N LEU A 11 -2.48 5.27 -0.58
CA LEU A 11 -1.34 4.65 -1.26
C LEU A 11 -0.35 5.68 -1.79
N ALA A 12 -0.85 6.70 -2.51
CA ALA A 12 -0.02 7.73 -3.14
C ALA A 12 0.75 8.55 -2.10
N GLU A 13 0.10 8.92 -0.99
CA GLU A 13 0.78 9.62 0.10
C GLU A 13 1.89 8.79 0.75
N VAL A 14 1.63 7.50 0.99
CA VAL A 14 2.59 6.59 1.62
C VAL A 14 3.79 6.40 0.72
N ILE A 15 3.59 6.17 -0.58
CA ILE A 15 4.67 6.04 -1.57
C ILE A 15 5.49 7.33 -1.64
N PHE A 16 4.84 8.49 -1.68
CA PHE A 16 5.52 9.78 -1.74
C PHE A 16 6.38 10.04 -0.50
N LYS A 17 5.87 9.73 0.70
CA LYS A 17 6.57 9.91 1.98
C LYS A 17 7.63 8.83 2.23
N TYR A 18 7.39 7.61 1.74
CA TYR A 18 8.19 6.43 1.98
C TYR A 18 8.41 5.64 0.68
N PRO A 19 9.24 6.12 -0.25
CA PRO A 19 9.43 5.49 -1.57
C PRO A 19 9.88 4.02 -1.50
N LYS A 20 10.56 3.61 -0.43
CA LYS A 20 10.91 2.19 -0.19
C LYS A 20 9.70 1.29 0.03
N VAL A 21 8.57 1.82 0.50
CA VAL A 21 7.32 1.07 0.64
C VAL A 21 6.77 0.70 -0.73
N ALA A 22 7.01 1.50 -1.77
CA ALA A 22 6.60 1.14 -3.13
C ALA A 22 7.25 -0.15 -3.60
N GLU A 23 8.54 -0.35 -3.34
CA GLU A 23 9.25 -1.60 -3.68
C GLU A 23 8.66 -2.80 -2.93
N VAL A 24 8.40 -2.67 -1.62
CA VAL A 24 7.76 -3.72 -0.83
C VAL A 24 6.37 -4.06 -1.37
N LEU A 25 5.52 -3.05 -1.61
CA LEU A 25 4.18 -3.26 -2.17
C LEU A 25 4.22 -3.93 -3.56
N LEU A 26 5.20 -3.59 -4.40
CA LEU A 26 5.43 -4.26 -5.68
C LEU A 26 5.82 -5.73 -5.51
N ASP A 27 6.68 -6.05 -4.54
CA ASP A 27 7.07 -7.43 -4.24
C ASP A 27 5.88 -8.28 -3.75
N TYR A 28 4.93 -7.65 -3.04
CA TYR A 28 3.65 -8.26 -2.67
C TYR A 28 2.65 -8.30 -3.85
N GLY A 29 2.99 -7.74 -5.02
CA GLY A 29 2.16 -7.80 -6.22
C GLY A 29 1.17 -6.64 -6.39
N LEU A 30 1.22 -5.61 -5.54
CA LEU A 30 0.42 -4.39 -5.66
C LEU A 30 1.00 -3.46 -6.75
N HIS A 31 0.86 -3.86 -8.01
CA HIS A 31 1.28 -3.04 -9.15
C HIS A 31 0.47 -1.74 -9.31
N CYS A 32 -0.69 -1.66 -8.64
CA CYS A 32 -1.53 -0.48 -8.54
C CYS A 32 -0.80 0.74 -7.94
N VAL A 33 0.31 0.57 -7.22
CA VAL A 33 1.21 1.67 -6.81
C VAL A 33 1.67 2.57 -7.94
N GLY A 34 1.77 2.06 -9.18
CA GLY A 34 2.11 2.84 -10.37
C GLY A 34 0.91 3.33 -11.19
N CYS A 35 -0.33 3.04 -10.77
CA CYS A 35 -1.54 3.41 -11.48
C CYS A 35 -2.00 4.83 -11.09
N ALA A 36 -2.56 5.58 -12.04
CA ALA A 36 -3.14 6.90 -11.78
C ALA A 36 -4.29 6.89 -10.76
N ALA A 37 -4.90 5.73 -10.52
CA ALA A 37 -5.95 5.55 -9.52
C ALA A 37 -5.43 5.42 -8.08
N ASN A 38 -4.12 5.22 -7.87
CA ASN A 38 -3.52 4.98 -6.55
C ASN A 38 -3.81 6.09 -5.51
N SER A 39 -4.15 7.29 -5.99
CA SER A 39 -4.43 8.46 -5.18
C SER A 39 -5.83 8.40 -4.55
N PHE A 40 -6.68 7.47 -5.00
CA PHE A 40 -8.00 7.23 -4.43
C PHE A 40 -8.06 5.96 -3.57
N ASP A 41 -7.02 5.14 -3.59
CA ASP A 41 -6.97 3.87 -2.88
C ASP A 41 -6.22 3.97 -1.54
N THR A 42 -6.68 3.19 -0.56
CA THR A 42 -5.90 2.86 0.64
C THR A 42 -5.06 1.60 0.40
N ILE A 43 -4.09 1.35 1.27
CA ILE A 43 -3.31 0.10 1.25
C ILE A 43 -4.22 -1.12 1.36
N GLU A 44 -5.21 -1.08 2.26
CA GLU A 44 -6.17 -2.17 2.42
C GLU A 44 -7.01 -2.41 1.16
N MET A 45 -7.52 -1.35 0.53
CA MET A 45 -8.33 -1.46 -0.70
C MET A 45 -7.51 -2.03 -1.84
N GLY A 46 -6.30 -1.49 -2.07
CA GLY A 46 -5.39 -1.99 -3.09
C GLY A 46 -5.05 -3.47 -2.86
N ALA A 47 -4.75 -3.87 -1.63
CA ALA A 47 -4.41 -5.24 -1.29
C ALA A 47 -5.60 -6.21 -1.48
N LYS A 48 -6.81 -5.80 -1.06
CA LYS A 48 -8.03 -6.62 -1.21
C LYS A 48 -8.41 -6.86 -2.67
N LEU A 49 -8.23 -5.87 -3.56
CA LEU A 49 -8.46 -6.03 -5.00
C LEU A 49 -7.56 -7.11 -5.62
N HIS A 50 -6.42 -7.39 -4.99
CA HIS A 50 -5.46 -8.41 -5.41
C HIS A 50 -5.61 -9.72 -4.61
N GLY A 51 -6.69 -9.88 -3.83
CA GLY A 51 -7.02 -11.13 -3.15
C GLY A 51 -6.28 -11.37 -1.84
N MET A 52 -5.58 -10.35 -1.30
CA MET A 52 -4.92 -10.47 -0.01
C MET A 52 -5.93 -10.52 1.14
N SER A 53 -5.64 -11.38 2.10
CA SER A 53 -6.34 -11.50 3.36
C SER A 53 -5.95 -10.38 4.33
N GLY A 54 -6.78 -10.14 5.35
CA GLY A 54 -6.48 -9.16 6.39
C GLY A 54 -5.16 -9.43 7.13
N THR A 55 -4.78 -10.70 7.28
CA THR A 55 -3.51 -11.11 7.89
C THR A 55 -2.31 -10.72 7.03
N GLU A 56 -2.39 -10.91 5.70
CA GLU A 56 -1.31 -10.49 4.80
C GLU A 56 -1.18 -8.97 4.77
N ILE A 57 -2.28 -8.23 4.85
CA ILE A 57 -2.27 -6.76 4.90
C ILE A 57 -1.64 -6.25 6.19
N ASP A 58 -1.89 -6.90 7.32
CA ASP A 58 -1.31 -6.52 8.60
C ASP A 58 0.21 -6.81 8.68
N GLU A 59 0.75 -7.69 7.81
CA GLU A 59 2.21 -7.92 7.69
C GLU A 59 2.92 -6.85 6.85
N ILE A 60 2.20 -6.14 5.98
CA ILE A 60 2.73 -5.10 5.09
C ILE A 60 2.95 -3.76 5.82
N VAL A 61 2.23 -3.50 6.92
CA VAL A 61 2.14 -2.16 7.59
C VAL A 61 2.78 -2.06 8.98
#